data_AF-A0A8B8M408-F1
#
_entry.id   AF-A0A8B8M408-F1
#
_cell.length_a   1.000
_cell.length_b   1.000
_cell.length_c   1.000
_cell.angle_alpha   90.00
_cell.angle_beta   90.00
_cell.angle_gamma   90.00
#
_symmetry.space_group_name_H-M   'P 1'
#
loop_
_entity.id
_entity.type
_entity.pdbx_description
1 polymer ?
#
loop_
_entity_poly.entity_id
_entity_poly.type
_entity_poly.pdbx_seq_one_letter_code
_entity_poly.pdbx_strand_id
1 'polypeptide(L)'
;MKMGIERVLKEKFGEAVKDIRQIYDEETRETTVEAVNNHLGILRPTIKNYEGSVEVLSVEGGECLVKYVGPESIGSGIKAAIKDKFPDILNVTFSA
;
A
#
# COMPACT_ATOMS: atom_id res chain seq x y z
N MET A 1 13.74 -23.55 20.91
CA MET A 1 12.68 -24.46 21.38
C MET A 1 11.36 -23.70 21.45
N LYS A 2 10.52 -23.79 20.40
CA LYS A 2 9.19 -23.16 20.29
C LYS A 2 8.17 -24.30 20.14
N MET A 3 7.51 -24.73 21.21
CA MET A 3 6.56 -25.86 21.15
C MET A 3 5.38 -25.61 22.08
N GLY A 4 4.60 -24.55 21.83
CA GLY A 4 3.40 -24.23 22.61
C GLY A 4 2.17 -24.06 21.72
N ILE A 5 2.16 -23.02 20.89
CA ILE A 5 0.97 -22.62 20.14
C ILE A 5 0.63 -23.54 18.96
N GLU A 6 1.62 -24.17 18.33
CA GLU A 6 1.40 -25.05 17.17
C GLU A 6 0.68 -26.35 17.51
N ARG A 7 0.84 -26.85 18.74
CA ARG A 7 0.18 -28.08 19.19
C ARG A 7 -1.33 -27.89 19.35
N VAL A 8 -1.73 -26.73 19.87
CA VAL A 8 -3.14 -26.43 20.16
C VAL A 8 -3.94 -26.15 18.88
N LEU A 9 -3.32 -25.49 17.89
CA LEU A 9 -3.98 -25.21 16.62
C LEU A 9 -4.16 -26.47 15.75
N LYS A 10 -3.20 -27.41 15.76
CA LYS A 10 -3.34 -28.69 15.04
C LYS A 10 -4.40 -29.62 15.64
N GLU A 11 -4.65 -29.54 16.95
CA GLU A 11 -5.70 -30.36 17.58
C GLU A 11 -7.12 -29.82 17.33
N LYS A 12 -7.30 -28.50 17.20
CA LYS A 12 -8.63 -27.91 16.97
C LYS A 12 -9.05 -27.80 15.51
N PHE A 13 -8.10 -27.75 14.58
CA PHE A 13 -8.36 -27.62 13.16
C PHE A 13 -7.49 -28.65 12.43
N GLY A 14 -8.11 -29.76 12.00
CA GLY A 14 -7.46 -30.79 11.18
C GLY A 14 -7.02 -30.27 9.79
N GLU A 15 -6.83 -31.16 8.81
CA GLU A 15 -6.25 -30.95 7.46
C GLU A 15 -6.87 -29.86 6.53
N ALA A 16 -7.64 -28.90 7.05
CA ALA A 16 -8.16 -27.76 6.30
C ALA A 16 -7.19 -26.57 6.20
N VAL A 17 -6.02 -26.63 6.84
CA VAL A 17 -5.05 -25.53 6.83
C VAL A 17 -3.94 -25.81 5.83
N LYS A 18 -4.12 -25.30 4.61
CA LYS A 18 -3.22 -25.59 3.48
C LYS A 18 -1.92 -24.78 3.48
N ASP A 19 -1.83 -23.69 4.24
CA ASP A 19 -0.57 -23.00 4.52
C ASP A 19 -0.80 -21.95 5.63
N ILE A 20 -0.22 -22.11 6.82
CA ILE A 20 -0.16 -21.02 7.81
C ILE A 20 1.04 -20.17 7.41
N ARG A 21 0.80 -19.17 6.56
CA ARG A 21 1.82 -18.16 6.29
C ARG A 21 2.00 -17.31 7.52
N GLN A 22 3.14 -17.51 8.19
CA GLN A 22 3.69 -16.54 9.11
C GLN A 22 3.99 -15.28 8.29
N ILE A 23 3.12 -14.28 8.37
CA ILE A 23 3.40 -12.97 7.81
C ILE A 23 4.58 -12.45 8.63
N TYR A 24 5.77 -12.54 8.05
CA TYR A 24 6.92 -11.82 8.55
C TYR A 24 6.52 -10.35 8.48
N ASP A 25 6.36 -9.75 9.66
CA ASP A 25 6.50 -8.32 9.87
C ASP A 25 7.97 -8.03 9.55
N GLU A 26 8.29 -8.01 8.25
CA GLU A 26 9.58 -7.53 7.79
C GLU A 26 9.45 -6.01 7.84
N GLU A 27 10.01 -5.44 8.91
CA GLU A 27 10.34 -4.04 9.06
C GLU A 27 11.26 -3.58 7.92
N THR A 28 10.78 -3.59 6.68
CA THR A 28 11.40 -2.85 5.60
C THR A 28 10.87 -1.43 5.68
N ARG A 29 11.74 -0.55 6.16
CA ARG A 29 11.67 0.92 6.06
C ARG A 29 11.69 1.40 4.60
N GLU A 30 10.97 0.70 3.74
CA GLU A 30 10.87 0.92 2.31
C GLU A 30 9.47 1.44 2.06
N THR A 31 9.33 2.32 1.08
CA THR A 31 8.05 2.98 0.85
C THR A 31 7.03 1.95 0.36
N THR A 32 6.23 1.40 1.26
CA THR A 32 5.27 0.34 0.95
C THR A 32 3.98 0.90 0.36
N VAL A 33 3.33 0.10 -0.48
CA VAL A 33 2.02 0.41 -1.08
C VAL A 33 1.00 0.83 -0.01
N GLU A 34 1.02 0.19 1.16
CA GLU A 34 0.14 0.53 2.29
C GLU A 34 0.39 1.93 2.85
N ALA A 35 1.66 2.33 3.02
CA ALA A 35 1.99 3.66 3.51
C ALA A 35 1.50 4.74 2.54
N VAL A 36 1.72 4.54 1.23
CA VAL A 36 1.23 5.43 0.18
C VAL A 36 -0.29 5.45 0.14
N ASN A 37 -0.94 4.29 0.25
CA ASN A 37 -2.40 4.19 0.22
C ASN A 37 -3.05 4.85 1.45
N ASN A 38 -2.45 4.72 2.64
CA ASN A 38 -2.91 5.39 3.85
C ASN A 38 -2.77 6.91 3.72
N HIS A 39 -1.66 7.39 3.15
CA HIS A 39 -1.50 8.81 2.87
C HIS A 39 -2.46 9.32 1.79
N LEU A 40 -2.74 8.53 0.76
CA LEU A 40 -3.77 8.84 -0.23
C LEU A 40 -5.17 8.82 0.38
N GLY A 41 -5.39 8.11 1.49
CA GLY A 41 -6.66 8.05 2.22
C GLY A 41 -7.22 9.43 2.59
N ILE A 42 -6.36 10.40 2.93
CA ILE A 42 -6.78 11.77 3.23
C ILE A 42 -7.11 12.58 1.96
N LEU A 43 -6.52 12.23 0.83
CA LEU A 43 -6.74 12.89 -0.47
C LEU A 43 -7.92 12.28 -1.23
N ARG A 44 -8.24 11.00 -1.00
CA ARG A 44 -9.37 10.27 -1.58
C ARG A 44 -10.70 11.00 -1.51
N PRO A 45 -11.15 11.56 -0.36
CA PRO A 45 -12.40 12.32 -0.32
C PRO A 45 -12.35 13.56 -1.21
N THR A 46 -11.24 14.30 -1.23
CA THR A 46 -11.06 15.47 -2.10
C THR A 46 -11.11 15.07 -3.57
N ILE A 47 -10.34 14.06 -3.96
CA ILE A 47 -10.29 13.53 -5.33
C ILE A 47 -11.68 13.09 -5.79
N LYS A 48 -12.42 12.38 -4.92
CA LYS A 48 -13.80 11.93 -5.19
C LYS A 48 -14.78 13.09 -5.32
N ASN A 49 -14.60 14.20 -4.57
CA ASN A 49 -15.41 15.41 -4.73
C ASN A 49 -15.18 16.09 -6.09
N TYR A 50 -14.00 15.95 -6.68
CA TYR A 50 -13.66 16.44 -8.03
C TYR A 50 -13.94 15.40 -9.12
N GLU A 51 -14.83 14.43 -8.88
CA GLU A 51 -15.16 13.33 -9.81
C GLU A 51 -13.93 12.50 -10.24
N GLY A 52 -12.88 12.50 -9.41
CA GLY A 52 -11.67 11.73 -9.63
C GLY A 52 -11.62 10.43 -8.83
N SER A 53 -10.63 9.59 -9.13
CA SER A 53 -10.33 8.37 -8.39
C SER A 53 -8.82 8.13 -8.34
N VAL A 54 -8.35 7.54 -7.25
CA VAL A 54 -6.93 7.21 -7.05
C VAL A 54 -6.76 5.81 -6.48
N GLU A 55 -5.87 5.06 -7.10
CA GLU A 55 -5.55 3.68 -6.75
C GLU A 55 -4.05 3.44 -6.93
N VAL A 56 -3.39 2.89 -5.92
CA VAL A 56 -1.96 2.56 -6.01
C VAL A 56 -1.83 1.20 -6.67
N LEU A 57 -1.06 1.12 -7.75
CA LEU A 57 -0.82 -0.14 -8.46
C LEU A 57 0.41 -0.83 -7.89
N SER A 58 1.54 -0.12 -7.81
CA SER A 58 2.81 -0.67 -7.35
C SER A 58 3.73 0.44 -6.87
N VAL A 59 4.60 0.11 -5.91
CA VAL A 59 5.63 1.01 -5.40
C VAL A 59 6.91 0.19 -5.23
N GLU A 60 7.90 0.43 -6.08
CA GLU A 60 9.17 -0.31 -6.09
C GLU A 60 10.32 0.63 -6.47
N GLY A 61 11.47 0.51 -5.78
CA GLY A 61 12.73 1.14 -6.19
C GLY A 61 12.72 2.67 -6.34
N GLY A 62 11.80 3.36 -5.65
CA GLY A 62 11.63 4.82 -5.76
C GLY A 62 10.73 5.27 -6.92
N GLU A 63 10.04 4.33 -7.58
CA GLU A 63 8.98 4.62 -8.56
C GLU A 63 7.62 4.23 -7.99
N CYS A 64 6.69 5.19 -8.03
CA CYS A 64 5.30 4.99 -7.61
C CYS A 64 4.39 4.96 -8.84
N LEU A 65 3.75 3.82 -9.09
CA LEU A 65 2.68 3.69 -10.07
C LEU A 65 1.34 3.88 -9.39
N VAL A 66 0.63 4.93 -9.79
CA VAL A 66 -0.68 5.25 -9.25
C VAL A 66 -1.64 5.41 -10.42
N LYS A 67 -2.75 4.68 -10.40
CA LYS A 67 -3.87 4.94 -11.30
C LYS A 67 -4.63 6.13 -10.79
N TYR A 68 -4.52 7.24 -11.50
CA TYR A 68 -5.19 8.49 -11.15
C TYR A 68 -6.09 8.93 -12.29
N VAL A 69 -7.37 9.12 -11.97
CA VAL A 69 -8.38 9.65 -12.88
C VAL A 69 -8.88 10.95 -12.29
N GLY A 70 -8.88 12.01 -13.07
CA GLY A 70 -9.36 13.32 -12.64
C GLY A 70 -8.55 14.47 -13.24
N PRO A 71 -8.84 15.71 -12.83
CA PRO A 71 -8.17 16.90 -13.37
C PRO A 71 -6.68 16.93 -13.00
N GLU A 72 -5.84 17.34 -13.95
CA GLU A 72 -4.38 17.45 -13.78
C GLU A 72 -3.98 18.32 -12.58
N SER A 73 -4.78 19.33 -12.22
CA SER A 73 -4.58 20.17 -11.03
C SER A 73 -4.48 19.36 -9.73
N ILE A 74 -5.30 18.31 -9.59
CA ILE A 74 -5.29 17.44 -8.42
C ILE A 74 -4.18 16.39 -8.55
N GLY A 75 -3.94 15.87 -9.75
CA GLY A 75 -2.80 14.97 -10.03
C GLY A 75 -1.46 15.57 -9.60
N SER A 76 -1.22 16.84 -9.94
CA SER A 76 -0.01 17.56 -9.52
C SER A 76 0.12 17.63 -7.98
N GLY A 77 -0.99 17.91 -7.29
CA GLY A 77 -1.03 17.90 -5.82
C GLY A 77 -0.73 16.53 -5.21
N ILE A 78 -1.22 15.45 -5.82
CA ILE A 78 -0.93 14.07 -5.37
C ILE A 78 0.55 13.74 -5.55
N LYS A 79 1.16 14.09 -6.70
CA LYS A 79 2.61 13.88 -6.89
C LYS A 79 3.42 14.64 -5.84
N ALA A 80 3.07 15.90 -5.59
CA ALA A 80 3.75 16.73 -4.61
C ALA A 80 3.63 16.14 -3.20
N ALA A 81 2.43 15.74 -2.78
CA ALA A 81 2.19 15.13 -1.47
C ALA A 81 2.96 13.82 -1.28
N ILE A 82 3.00 12.97 -2.31
CA ILE A 82 3.76 11.71 -2.26
C ILE A 82 5.26 12.00 -2.15
N LYS A 83 5.83 12.92 -2.96
CA LYS A 83 7.26 13.26 -2.88
C LYS A 83 7.65 13.94 -1.56
N ASP A 84 6.74 14.73 -0.99
CA ASP A 84 6.96 15.40 0.30
C ASP A 84 6.95 14.39 1.47
N LYS A 85 6.03 13.43 1.42
CA LYS A 85 5.88 12.39 2.46
C LYS A 85 6.91 11.27 2.34
N PHE A 86 7.29 10.93 1.11
CA PHE A 86 8.18 9.82 0.79
C PHE A 86 9.36 10.32 -0.04
N PRO A 87 10.45 10.78 0.61
CA PRO A 87 11.64 11.26 -0.08
C PRO A 87 12.37 10.16 -0.89
N ASP A 88 12.12 8.90 -0.56
CA ASP A 88 12.59 7.74 -1.33
C ASP A 88 11.91 7.60 -2.70
N ILE A 89 10.73 8.19 -2.90
CA ILE A 89 10.05 8.18 -4.20
C ILE A 89 10.60 9.30 -5.08
N LEU A 90 11.49 8.92 -5.99
CA LEU A 90 12.09 9.80 -6.99
C LEU A 90 11.08 10.17 -8.07
N ASN A 91 10.25 9.21 -8.50
CA ASN A 91 9.33 9.37 -9.62
C ASN A 91 7.91 8.88 -9.31
N VAL A 92 6.91 9.67 -9.70
CA VAL A 92 5.49 9.31 -9.57
C VAL A 92 4.86 9.31 -10.95
N THR A 93 4.45 8.14 -11.40
CA THR A 93 3.84 7.91 -12.71
C THR A 93 2.36 7.66 -12.53
N PHE A 94 1.55 8.42 -13.29
CA PHE A 94 0.13 8.18 -13.35
C PHE A 94 -0.18 7.26 -14.54
N SER A 95 -0.86 6.15 -14.26
CA SER A 95 -1.49 5.35 -15.31
C SER A 95 -2.91 5.87 -15.52
N ALA A 96 -3.26 6.17 -16.77
CA ALA A 96 -4.63 6.48 -17.19
C ALA A 96 -5.49 5.21 -17.25
#